data_AF-A0A942HV79-F1
#
_entry.id   AF-A0A942HV79-F1
#
_cell.length_a   1.000
_cell.length_b   1.000
_cell.length_c   1.000
_cell.angle_alpha   90.00
_cell.angle_beta   90.00
_cell.angle_gamma   90.00
#
_symmetry.space_group_name_H-M   'P 1'
#
loop_
_entity.id
_entity.type
_entity.pdbx_description
1 polymer ?
#
loop_
_entity_poly.entity_id
_entity_poly.type
_entity_poly.pdbx_seq_one_letter_code
_entity_poly.pdbx_strand_id
1 'polypeptide(L)'
;MTVNPIAEVHYNRALEFRKSFDETAMLEEISKAVAIDERPEYYLEQAWALLCLKRVEEASRSLELVDKLIMQKPSTRISSEELAALQKERELQLSLLNQKQNLANKQEDLYRDALAHQQAGRSVEAMNTINQAIAIERKPKYCLILAWACLRVGYLDDAAKNLRLVNANDPDIDADEYAELWSLLDKFRDKQQRLENQIDEAVTARDAKALLASVLPGEANSDLILYSQRLEQDGADPNLGQSKMGGLPDLPVGMRWPHSKDKISLSFLCQLNLSESDQTMEWHLPRKGMLYFFYDAKGQPWGAQSDKGQWQVIYSADTSDLQAMEEEPGDLDEDTIFGETRLSFKLEQTLPDCKEPCFYNATVSHETIRTYDKALEEWYGSTPYHRLFGQPQLIQNSMQFECELAFNGYDSMKSHKGAKFEKMEKTAFKDWILLLQIDTNEDDGMMWGDGGRLYFWIRRDDLAKLNFENVWVVLQCY
;
A
#
# COMPACT_ATOMS: atom_id res chain seq x y z
N MET A 1 38.78 35.00 -57.92
CA MET A 1 37.76 36.06 -57.82
C MET A 1 38.22 37.05 -56.75
N THR A 2 38.23 38.34 -57.07
CA THR A 2 38.66 39.40 -56.14
C THR A 2 37.70 39.50 -54.95
N VAL A 3 38.23 39.57 -53.74
CA VAL A 3 37.47 39.78 -52.49
C VAL A 3 36.93 41.20 -52.46
N ASN A 4 35.67 41.40 -52.04
CA ASN A 4 35.16 42.74 -51.81
C ASN A 4 35.91 43.39 -50.62
N PRO A 5 36.60 44.53 -50.80
CA PRO A 5 37.38 45.16 -49.73
C PRO A 5 36.55 45.55 -48.51
N ILE A 6 35.28 45.90 -48.70
CA ILE A 6 34.38 46.30 -47.60
C ILE A 6 33.98 45.07 -46.78
N ALA A 7 33.65 43.95 -47.44
CA ALA A 7 33.34 42.70 -46.76
C ALA A 7 34.55 42.17 -45.97
N GLU A 8 35.75 42.32 -46.51
CA GLU A 8 37.00 41.89 -45.87
C GLU A 8 37.31 42.67 -44.58
N VAL A 9 36.94 43.96 -44.50
CA VAL A 9 37.07 44.75 -43.26
C VAL A 9 36.17 44.16 -42.16
N HIS A 10 34.90 43.89 -42.49
CA HIS A 10 33.96 43.28 -41.55
C HIS A 10 34.38 41.88 -41.13
N TYR A 11 34.89 41.06 -42.06
CA TYR A 11 35.43 39.73 -41.77
C TYR A 11 36.59 39.79 -40.77
N ASN A 12 37.59 40.64 -41.02
CA ASN A 12 38.74 40.76 -40.12
C ASN A 12 38.33 41.26 -38.72
N ARG A 13 37.38 42.19 -38.64
CA ARG A 13 36.83 42.65 -37.37
C ARG A 13 36.07 41.57 -36.63
N ALA A 14 35.30 40.73 -37.33
CA ALA A 14 34.66 39.57 -36.73
C ALA A 14 35.70 38.59 -36.15
N LEU A 15 36.84 38.38 -36.82
CA LEU A 15 37.92 37.53 -36.29
C LEU A 15 38.57 38.10 -35.03
N GLU A 16 38.61 39.43 -34.84
CA GLU A 16 39.04 40.04 -33.59
C GLU A 16 38.07 39.70 -32.45
N PHE A 17 36.75 39.80 -32.70
CA PHE A 17 35.73 39.41 -31.73
C PHE A 17 35.72 37.90 -31.43
N ARG A 18 36.04 37.07 -32.42
CA ARG A 18 36.25 35.63 -32.23
C ARG A 18 37.39 35.34 -31.26
N LYS A 19 38.50 36.07 -31.35
CA LYS A 19 39.64 35.93 -30.42
C LYS A 19 39.31 36.41 -29.00
N SER A 20 38.45 37.41 -28.88
CA SER A 20 37.99 37.91 -27.58
C SER A 20 36.78 37.16 -27.01
N PHE A 21 36.31 36.11 -27.69
CA PHE A 21 35.11 35.35 -27.30
C PHE A 21 33.87 36.25 -27.11
N ASP A 22 33.68 37.22 -28.00
CA ASP A 22 32.44 38.02 -28.06
C ASP A 22 31.60 37.53 -29.24
N GLU A 23 30.85 36.44 -29.03
CA GLU A 23 30.13 35.77 -30.11
C GLU A 23 28.97 36.59 -30.66
N THR A 24 28.41 37.51 -29.86
CA THR A 24 27.33 38.40 -30.30
C THR A 24 27.87 39.48 -31.23
N ALA A 25 28.93 40.19 -30.83
CA ALA A 25 29.56 41.21 -31.69
C ALA A 25 30.20 40.58 -32.92
N MET A 26 30.76 39.38 -32.78
CA MET A 26 31.28 38.59 -33.90
C MET A 26 30.17 38.26 -34.90
N LEU A 27 29.04 37.72 -34.43
CA LEU A 27 27.90 37.39 -35.30
C LEU A 27 27.35 38.63 -36.02
N GLU A 28 27.30 39.78 -35.36
CA GLU A 28 26.86 41.03 -35.97
C GLU A 28 27.80 41.47 -37.10
N GLU A 29 29.12 41.49 -36.85
CA GLU A 29 30.10 41.91 -37.86
C GLU A 29 30.24 40.91 -39.01
N ILE A 30 30.24 39.60 -38.73
CA ILE A 30 30.34 38.59 -39.80
C ILE A 30 29.08 38.60 -40.69
N SER A 31 27.91 38.89 -40.12
CA SER A 31 26.66 39.02 -40.90
C SER A 31 26.71 40.21 -41.86
N LYS A 32 27.40 41.30 -41.49
CA LYS A 32 27.66 42.44 -42.41
C LYS A 32 28.56 42.00 -43.58
N ALA A 33 29.60 41.20 -43.30
CA ALA A 33 30.47 40.67 -44.35
C ALA A 33 29.71 39.76 -45.33
N VAL A 34 28.92 38.81 -44.80
CA VAL A 34 28.07 37.89 -45.57
C VAL A 34 27.07 38.64 -46.46
N ALA A 35 26.46 39.72 -45.96
CA ALA A 35 25.51 40.52 -46.73
C ALA A 35 26.13 41.27 -47.92
N ILE A 36 27.45 41.49 -47.90
CA ILE A 36 28.19 42.27 -48.91
C ILE A 36 28.86 41.35 -49.94
N ASP A 37 29.42 40.21 -49.51
CA ASP A 37 30.07 39.23 -50.38
C ASP A 37 29.86 37.81 -49.83
N GLU A 38 29.16 36.97 -50.59
CA GLU A 38 28.88 35.59 -50.20
C GLU A 38 30.11 34.69 -50.40
N ARG A 39 30.77 34.34 -49.28
CA ARG A 39 31.99 33.52 -49.28
C ARG A 39 31.91 32.38 -48.27
N PRO A 40 32.44 31.19 -48.61
CA PRO A 40 32.33 30.04 -47.72
C PRO A 40 33.11 30.27 -46.41
N GLU A 41 34.23 31.01 -46.40
CA GLU A 41 34.94 31.38 -45.17
C GLU A 41 34.11 32.29 -44.25
N TYR A 42 33.24 33.13 -44.79
CA TYR A 42 32.41 34.03 -43.98
C TYR A 42 31.24 33.27 -43.35
N TYR A 43 30.62 32.36 -44.11
CA TYR A 43 29.57 31.47 -43.60
C TYR A 43 30.10 30.46 -42.57
N LEU A 44 31.35 30.02 -42.67
CA LEU A 44 31.99 29.16 -41.67
C LEU A 44 32.12 29.87 -40.32
N GLU A 45 32.62 31.11 -40.34
CA GLU A 45 32.73 31.97 -39.16
C GLU A 45 31.35 32.31 -38.57
N GLN A 46 30.36 32.60 -39.42
CA GLN A 46 28.98 32.82 -39.00
C GLN A 46 28.38 31.57 -38.32
N ALA A 47 28.61 30.38 -38.88
CA ALA A 47 28.18 29.13 -38.29
C ALA A 47 28.81 28.88 -36.92
N TRP A 48 30.11 29.16 -36.75
CA TRP A 48 30.79 29.05 -35.47
C TRP A 48 30.12 29.92 -34.41
N ALA A 49 29.88 31.19 -34.69
CA ALA A 49 29.24 32.11 -33.74
C ALA A 49 27.81 31.69 -33.39
N LEU A 50 27.03 31.26 -34.39
CA LEU A 50 25.67 30.76 -34.20
C LEU A 50 25.63 29.50 -33.32
N LEU A 51 26.58 28.57 -33.48
CA LEU A 51 26.68 27.36 -32.63
C LEU A 51 27.10 27.68 -31.20
N CYS A 52 27.99 28.65 -30.98
CA CYS A 52 28.31 29.14 -29.64
C CYS A 52 27.07 29.76 -28.97
N LEU A 53 26.27 30.51 -29.73
CA LEU A 53 25.02 31.13 -29.27
C LEU A 53 23.82 30.15 -29.24
N LYS A 54 24.01 28.85 -29.50
CA LYS A 54 22.97 27.81 -29.53
C LYS A 54 21.84 28.07 -30.55
N ARG A 55 22.11 28.82 -31.61
CA ARG A 55 21.20 29.10 -32.74
C ARG A 55 21.39 28.06 -33.84
N VAL A 56 21.11 26.80 -33.50
CA VAL A 56 21.49 25.61 -34.29
C VAL A 56 20.89 25.58 -35.69
N GLU A 57 19.64 26.01 -35.85
CA GLU A 57 18.96 26.03 -37.17
C GLU A 57 19.62 27.03 -38.12
N GLU A 58 19.98 28.22 -37.61
CA GLU A 58 20.65 29.25 -38.41
C GLU A 58 22.09 28.86 -38.72
N ALA A 59 22.78 28.22 -37.77
CA ALA A 59 24.09 27.63 -38.01
C ALA A 59 24.03 26.54 -39.10
N SER A 60 22.97 25.72 -39.10
CA SER A 60 22.75 24.67 -40.10
C SER A 60 22.62 25.26 -41.50
N ARG A 61 21.81 26.32 -41.65
CA ARG A 61 21.69 27.07 -42.92
C ARG A 61 23.04 27.66 -43.36
N SER A 62 23.82 28.19 -42.42
CA SER A 62 25.15 28.76 -42.70
C SER A 62 26.13 27.68 -43.20
N LEU A 63 26.18 26.51 -42.55
CA LEU A 63 27.02 25.38 -42.97
C LEU A 63 26.60 24.79 -44.33
N GLU A 64 25.31 24.70 -44.61
CA GLU A 64 24.81 24.29 -45.95
C GLU A 64 25.28 25.24 -47.05
N LEU A 65 25.37 26.54 -46.76
CA LEU A 65 25.93 27.54 -47.68
C LEU A 65 27.44 27.40 -47.85
N VAL A 66 28.19 27.00 -46.80
CA VAL A 66 29.61 26.64 -46.92
C VAL A 66 29.78 25.49 -47.91
N ASP A 67 29.05 24.39 -47.71
CA ASP A 67 29.14 23.19 -48.56
C ASP A 67 28.78 23.49 -50.03
N LYS A 68 27.78 24.35 -50.25
CA LYS A 68 27.36 24.77 -51.58
C LYS A 68 28.40 25.67 -52.28
N LEU A 69 28.99 26.60 -51.55
CA LEU A 69 29.88 27.62 -52.11
C LEU A 69 31.32 27.14 -52.24
N ILE A 70 31.79 26.20 -51.42
CA ILE A 70 33.19 25.74 -51.43
C ILE A 70 33.61 25.13 -52.77
N MET A 71 32.67 24.50 -53.49
CA MET A 71 32.89 23.95 -54.84
C MET A 71 32.95 25.05 -55.93
N GLN A 72 32.28 26.18 -55.71
CA GLN A 72 32.18 27.28 -56.67
C GLN A 72 33.25 28.37 -56.43
N LYS A 73 33.61 28.58 -55.17
CA LYS A 73 34.55 29.58 -54.66
C LYS A 73 35.49 28.91 -53.64
N PRO A 74 36.46 28.09 -54.09
CA PRO A 74 37.38 27.42 -53.17
C PRO A 74 38.19 28.45 -52.38
N SER A 75 38.37 28.19 -51.09
CA SER A 75 39.01 29.09 -50.14
C SER A 75 40.09 28.37 -49.35
N THR A 76 41.29 28.93 -49.29
CA THR A 76 42.40 28.40 -48.48
C THR A 76 42.27 28.76 -47.00
N ARG A 77 41.27 29.56 -46.63
CA ARG A 77 41.01 30.01 -45.25
C ARG A 77 40.10 29.05 -44.47
N ILE A 78 39.58 28.02 -45.12
CA ILE A 78 38.75 26.99 -44.50
C ILE A 78 39.62 25.77 -44.23
N SER A 79 39.77 25.42 -42.96
CA SER A 79 40.36 24.14 -42.57
C SER A 79 39.31 23.02 -42.71
N SER A 80 39.68 21.92 -43.35
CA SER A 80 38.81 20.73 -43.42
C SER A 80 38.51 20.15 -42.03
N GLU A 81 39.46 20.27 -41.09
CA GLU A 81 39.27 19.84 -39.71
C GLU A 81 38.28 20.72 -38.96
N GLU A 82 38.34 22.04 -39.17
CA GLU A 82 37.43 23.00 -38.53
C GLU A 82 36.00 22.88 -39.04
N LEU A 83 35.83 22.75 -40.36
CA LEU A 83 34.52 22.52 -40.97
C LEU A 83 33.91 21.21 -40.45
N ALA A 84 34.69 20.12 -40.39
CA ALA A 84 34.23 18.84 -39.86
C ALA A 84 33.86 18.94 -38.36
N ALA A 85 34.62 19.69 -37.57
CA ALA A 85 34.32 19.92 -36.15
C ALA A 85 33.00 20.68 -35.96
N LEU A 86 32.77 21.74 -36.74
CA LEU A 86 31.51 22.50 -36.69
C LEU A 86 30.30 21.69 -37.18
N GLN A 87 30.46 20.87 -38.21
CA GLN A 87 29.42 19.96 -38.69
C GLN A 87 29.04 18.92 -37.63
N LYS A 88 30.03 18.36 -36.93
CA LYS A 88 29.80 17.43 -35.81
C LYS A 88 29.12 18.10 -34.62
N GLU A 89 29.54 19.32 -34.26
CA GLU A 89 28.90 20.09 -33.18
C GLU A 89 27.44 20.44 -33.52
N ARG A 90 27.17 20.85 -34.77
CA ARG A 90 25.79 21.05 -35.27
C ARG A 90 24.95 19.78 -35.10
N GLU A 91 25.46 18.62 -35.53
CA GLU A 91 24.74 17.35 -35.40
C GLU A 91 24.43 16.99 -33.94
N LEU A 92 25.39 17.19 -33.04
CA LEU A 92 25.18 16.98 -31.61
C LEU A 92 24.10 17.91 -31.04
N GLN A 93 24.15 19.20 -31.36
CA GLN A 93 23.17 20.17 -30.87
C GLN A 93 21.77 19.94 -31.48
N LEU A 94 21.67 19.56 -32.76
CA LEU A 94 20.39 19.16 -33.38
C LEU A 94 19.79 17.91 -32.75
N SER A 95 20.62 16.89 -32.48
CA SER A 95 20.19 15.67 -31.79
C SER A 95 19.61 15.99 -30.41
N LEU A 96 20.30 16.84 -29.64
CA LEU A 96 19.83 17.28 -28.32
C LEU A 96 18.52 18.09 -28.41
N LEU A 97 18.40 18.98 -29.40
CA LEU A 97 17.18 19.76 -29.63
C LEU A 97 15.98 18.85 -29.94
N ASN A 98 16.18 17.88 -30.84
CA ASN A 98 15.16 16.87 -31.18
C ASN A 98 14.77 16.02 -29.97
N GLN A 99 15.75 15.62 -29.15
CA GLN A 99 15.48 14.87 -27.91
C GLN A 99 14.63 15.70 -26.94
N LYS A 100 14.95 16.98 -26.75
CA LYS A 100 14.16 17.89 -25.91
C LYS A 100 12.74 18.05 -26.44
N GLN A 101 12.58 18.24 -27.75
CA GLN A 101 11.25 18.35 -28.36
C GLN A 101 10.43 17.07 -28.20
N ASN A 102 11.05 15.90 -28.37
CA ASN A 102 10.37 14.61 -28.17
C ASN A 102 9.92 14.41 -26.73
N LEU A 103 10.74 14.82 -25.75
CA LEU A 103 10.36 14.79 -24.34
C LEU A 103 9.22 15.75 -24.03
N ALA A 104 9.24 16.97 -24.60
CA ALA A 104 8.15 17.93 -24.45
C ALA A 104 6.83 17.41 -25.05
N ASN A 105 6.86 16.80 -26.24
CA ASN A 105 5.68 16.20 -26.87
C ASN A 105 5.14 15.04 -26.03
N LYS A 106 6.01 14.12 -25.58
CA LYS A 106 5.63 13.01 -24.69
C LYS A 106 4.97 13.52 -23.42
N GLN A 107 5.47 14.62 -22.87
CA GLN A 107 4.93 15.22 -21.66
C GLN A 107 3.50 15.77 -21.87
N GLU A 108 3.24 16.43 -23.00
CA GLU A 108 1.89 16.90 -23.34
C GLU A 108 0.91 15.75 -23.62
N ASP A 109 1.39 14.65 -24.22
CA ASP A 109 0.57 13.45 -24.41
C ASP A 109 0.17 12.83 -23.05
N LEU A 110 1.13 12.68 -22.13
CA LEU A 110 0.86 12.22 -20.76
C LEU A 110 -0.14 13.14 -20.02
N TYR A 111 -0.04 14.45 -20.21
CA TYR A 111 -0.99 15.40 -19.64
C TYR A 111 -2.41 15.19 -20.16
N ARG A 112 -2.57 15.02 -21.49
CA ARG A 112 -3.88 14.75 -22.10
C ARG A 112 -4.48 13.42 -21.62
N ASP A 113 -3.65 12.39 -21.51
CA ASP A 113 -4.07 11.09 -20.98
C ASP A 113 -4.52 11.20 -19.52
N ALA A 114 -3.76 11.91 -18.68
CA ALA A 114 -4.14 12.15 -17.29
C ALA A 114 -5.48 12.89 -17.17
N LEU A 115 -5.71 13.90 -18.02
CA LEU A 115 -6.99 14.62 -18.06
C LEU A 115 -8.15 13.71 -18.47
N ALA A 116 -7.94 12.83 -19.46
CA ALA A 116 -8.94 11.84 -19.87
C ALA A 116 -9.24 10.83 -18.74
N HIS A 117 -8.24 10.40 -17.97
CA HIS A 117 -8.45 9.58 -16.78
C HIS A 117 -9.27 10.31 -15.73
N GLN A 118 -8.95 11.58 -15.44
CA GLN A 118 -9.69 12.41 -14.48
C GLN A 118 -11.16 12.60 -14.88
N GLN A 119 -11.42 12.90 -16.14
CA GLN A 119 -12.79 13.04 -16.68
C GLN A 119 -13.58 11.73 -16.59
N ALA A 120 -12.90 10.59 -16.74
CA ALA A 120 -13.49 9.26 -16.57
C ALA A 120 -13.64 8.83 -15.10
N GLY A 121 -13.27 9.66 -14.12
CA GLY A 121 -13.29 9.32 -12.70
C GLY A 121 -12.21 8.33 -12.25
N ARG A 122 -11.21 8.06 -13.10
CA ARG A 122 -10.08 7.14 -12.84
C ARG A 122 -8.93 7.89 -12.16
N SER A 123 -9.15 8.28 -10.90
CA SER A 123 -8.23 9.19 -10.19
C SER A 123 -6.86 8.59 -9.94
N VAL A 124 -6.75 7.28 -9.66
CA VAL A 124 -5.44 6.63 -9.44
C VAL A 124 -4.62 6.57 -10.73
N GLU A 125 -5.26 6.24 -11.86
CA GLU A 125 -4.60 6.26 -13.17
C GLU A 125 -4.22 7.67 -13.58
N ALA A 126 -5.07 8.68 -13.31
CA ALA A 126 -4.73 10.08 -13.54
C ALA A 126 -3.47 10.50 -12.76
N MET A 127 -3.38 10.13 -11.47
CA MET A 127 -2.19 10.38 -10.63
C MET A 127 -0.94 9.70 -11.19
N ASN A 128 -1.02 8.43 -11.56
CA ASN A 128 0.12 7.67 -12.06
C ASN A 128 0.64 8.23 -13.39
N THR A 129 -0.27 8.61 -14.29
CA THR A 129 0.07 9.18 -15.60
C THR A 129 0.68 10.58 -15.46
N ILE A 130 0.09 11.46 -14.63
CA ILE A 130 0.62 12.82 -14.48
C ILE A 130 1.96 12.86 -13.76
N ASN A 131 2.22 11.93 -12.83
CA ASN A 131 3.54 11.81 -12.19
C ASN A 131 4.66 11.48 -13.20
N GLN A 132 4.36 10.73 -14.26
CA GLN A 132 5.34 10.50 -15.34
C GLN A 132 5.66 11.78 -16.11
N ALA A 133 4.67 12.67 -16.31
CA ALA A 133 4.89 13.97 -16.95
C ALA A 133 5.75 14.88 -16.04
N ILE A 134 5.44 14.93 -14.74
CA ILE A 134 6.17 15.71 -13.75
C ILE A 134 7.63 15.25 -13.61
N ALA A 135 7.90 13.95 -13.76
CA ALA A 135 9.25 13.39 -13.71
C ALA A 135 10.16 13.85 -14.86
N ILE A 136 9.59 14.25 -16.01
CA ILE A 136 10.35 14.86 -17.12
C ILE A 136 10.69 16.31 -16.77
N GLU A 137 9.67 17.10 -16.44
CA GLU A 137 9.78 18.49 -16.00
C GLU A 137 8.50 18.88 -15.25
N ARG A 138 8.63 19.53 -14.10
CA ARG A 138 7.47 19.98 -13.33
C ARG A 138 6.94 21.30 -13.89
N LYS A 139 5.66 21.33 -14.29
CA LYS A 139 4.94 22.55 -14.69
C LYS A 139 3.71 22.78 -13.80
N PRO A 140 3.30 24.03 -13.55
CA PRO A 140 2.14 24.35 -12.70
C PRO A 140 0.87 23.59 -13.09
N LYS A 141 0.54 23.51 -14.39
CA LYS A 141 -0.67 22.80 -14.87
C LYS A 141 -0.67 21.30 -14.53
N TYR A 142 0.50 20.67 -14.42
CA TYR A 142 0.59 19.26 -14.03
C TYR A 142 0.38 19.08 -12.53
N CYS A 143 0.91 20.01 -11.71
CA CYS A 143 0.67 20.03 -10.28
C CYS A 143 -0.83 20.21 -9.97
N LEU A 144 -1.55 21.02 -10.77
CA LEU A 144 -2.98 21.23 -10.61
C LEU A 144 -3.78 19.92 -10.82
N ILE A 145 -3.51 19.19 -11.91
CA ILE A 145 -4.13 17.88 -12.18
C ILE A 145 -3.78 16.86 -11.09
N LEU A 146 -2.52 16.81 -10.65
CA LEU A 146 -2.11 15.91 -9.58
C LEU A 146 -2.84 16.25 -8.27
N ALA A 147 -2.99 17.54 -7.93
CA ALA A 147 -3.75 17.96 -6.76
C ALA A 147 -5.21 17.52 -6.83
N TRP A 148 -5.84 17.67 -8.00
CA TRP A 148 -7.22 17.23 -8.24
C TRP A 148 -7.38 15.73 -8.03
N ALA A 149 -6.46 14.95 -8.58
CA ALA A 149 -6.47 13.51 -8.47
C ALA A 149 -6.20 13.02 -7.04
N CYS A 150 -5.22 13.62 -6.34
CA CYS A 150 -4.97 13.39 -4.91
C CYS A 150 -6.22 13.68 -4.07
N LEU A 151 -6.89 14.81 -4.31
CA LEU A 151 -8.07 15.22 -3.56
C LEU A 151 -9.21 14.21 -3.70
N ARG A 152 -9.45 13.69 -4.91
CA ARG A 152 -10.47 12.67 -5.16
C ARG A 152 -10.19 11.33 -4.52
N VAL A 153 -8.92 10.96 -4.36
CA VAL A 153 -8.51 9.73 -3.66
C VAL A 153 -8.54 9.92 -2.13
N GLY A 154 -8.61 11.16 -1.65
CA GLY A 154 -8.58 11.51 -0.22
C GLY A 154 -7.19 11.84 0.31
N TYR A 155 -6.17 11.98 -0.55
CA TYR A 155 -4.81 12.38 -0.14
C TYR A 155 -4.72 13.90 0.03
N LEU A 156 -5.35 14.40 1.09
CA LEU A 156 -5.53 15.84 1.32
C LEU A 156 -4.21 16.60 1.45
N ASP A 157 -3.21 16.01 2.12
CA ASP A 157 -1.90 16.65 2.28
C ASP A 157 -1.10 16.71 1.00
N ASP A 158 -1.16 15.66 0.18
CA ASP A 158 -0.49 15.67 -1.12
C ASP A 158 -1.19 16.60 -2.10
N ALA A 159 -2.53 16.71 -2.03
CA ALA A 159 -3.27 17.74 -2.75
C ALA A 159 -2.80 19.14 -2.33
N ALA A 160 -2.71 19.42 -1.03
CA ALA A 160 -2.24 20.70 -0.51
C ALA A 160 -0.80 21.03 -0.93
N LYS A 161 0.12 20.06 -0.86
CA LYS A 161 1.51 20.21 -1.31
C LYS A 161 1.58 20.58 -2.78
N ASN A 162 0.78 19.93 -3.63
CA ASN A 162 0.77 20.19 -5.06
C ASN A 162 0.14 21.53 -5.41
N LEU A 163 -0.96 21.93 -4.75
CA LEU A 163 -1.56 23.26 -4.96
C LEU A 163 -0.58 24.39 -4.62
N ARG A 164 0.23 24.24 -3.56
CA ARG A 164 1.26 25.25 -3.20
C ARG A 164 2.34 25.44 -4.27
N LEU A 165 2.48 24.50 -5.20
CA LEU A 165 3.43 24.57 -6.30
C LEU A 165 2.83 25.21 -7.56
N VAL A 166 1.53 25.50 -7.55
CA VAL A 166 0.85 26.18 -8.67
C VAL A 166 0.96 27.69 -8.47
N ASN A 167 1.50 28.39 -9.48
CA ASN A 167 1.42 29.84 -9.54
C ASN A 167 0.08 30.23 -10.18
N ALA A 168 -0.81 30.85 -9.41
CA ALA A 168 -2.14 31.26 -9.90
C ALA A 168 -2.11 32.33 -11.01
N ASN A 169 -0.97 33.00 -11.21
CA ASN A 169 -0.79 33.98 -12.30
C ASN A 169 -0.18 33.36 -13.56
N ASP A 170 0.07 32.05 -13.58
CA ASP A 170 0.57 31.36 -14.77
C ASP A 170 -0.53 31.32 -15.85
N PRO A 171 -0.24 31.71 -17.10
CA PRO A 171 -1.24 31.77 -18.17
C PRO A 171 -1.86 30.41 -18.52
N ASP A 172 -1.20 29.30 -18.17
CA ASP A 172 -1.71 27.94 -18.38
C ASP A 172 -2.64 27.46 -17.25
N ILE A 173 -2.93 28.30 -16.25
CA ILE A 173 -3.77 27.98 -15.09
C ILE A 173 -5.10 28.72 -15.15
N ASP A 174 -6.19 27.97 -14.99
CA ASP A 174 -7.49 28.55 -14.70
C ASP A 174 -7.55 28.95 -13.22
N ALA A 175 -7.61 30.26 -12.96
CA ALA A 175 -7.62 30.81 -11.61
C ALA A 175 -8.88 30.40 -10.81
N ASP A 176 -10.01 30.19 -11.49
CA ASP A 176 -11.25 29.75 -10.85
C ASP A 176 -11.16 28.28 -10.45
N GLU A 177 -10.59 27.41 -11.31
CA GLU A 177 -10.33 26.00 -10.99
C GLU A 177 -9.35 25.87 -9.80
N TYR A 178 -8.28 26.66 -9.80
CA TYR A 178 -7.31 26.70 -8.70
C TYR A 178 -7.95 27.12 -7.37
N ALA A 179 -8.80 28.15 -7.39
CA ALA A 179 -9.51 28.62 -6.20
C ALA A 179 -10.56 27.60 -5.71
N GLU A 180 -11.28 26.96 -6.64
CA GLU A 180 -12.24 25.90 -6.34
C GLU A 180 -11.55 24.73 -5.62
N LEU A 181 -10.39 24.30 -6.09
CA LEU A 181 -9.63 23.22 -5.49
C LEU A 181 -9.20 23.50 -4.04
N TRP A 182 -8.74 24.72 -3.75
CA TRP A 182 -8.47 25.13 -2.36
C TRP A 182 -9.74 25.08 -1.51
N SER A 183 -10.86 25.59 -2.02
CA SER A 183 -12.14 25.56 -1.28
C SER A 183 -12.61 24.13 -1.02
N LEU A 184 -12.45 23.22 -1.99
CA LEU A 184 -12.79 21.82 -1.81
C LEU A 184 -11.86 21.16 -0.79
N LEU A 185 -10.55 21.40 -0.87
CA LEU A 185 -9.56 20.89 0.08
C LEU A 185 -9.90 21.31 1.52
N ASP A 186 -10.24 22.57 1.75
CA ASP A 186 -10.63 23.07 3.08
C ASP A 186 -11.90 22.36 3.58
N LYS A 187 -12.92 22.20 2.71
CA LYS A 187 -14.14 21.44 3.07
C LYS A 187 -13.85 19.99 3.43
N PHE A 188 -12.95 19.33 2.69
CA PHE A 188 -12.57 17.95 2.99
C PHE A 188 -11.77 17.84 4.29
N ARG A 189 -10.88 18.80 4.57
CA ARG A 189 -10.15 18.88 5.84
C ARG A 189 -11.07 19.10 7.02
N ASP A 190 -12.02 20.03 6.91
CA ASP A 190 -13.03 20.25 7.95
C ASP A 190 -13.85 18.98 8.21
N LYS A 191 -14.21 18.25 7.15
CA LYS A 191 -14.93 16.98 7.29
C LYS A 191 -14.06 15.91 7.97
N GLN A 192 -12.80 15.80 7.57
CA GLN A 192 -11.86 14.85 8.18
C GLN A 192 -11.63 15.16 9.66
N GLN A 193 -11.37 16.42 10.02
CA GLN A 193 -11.18 16.82 11.41
C GLN A 193 -12.41 16.53 12.27
N ARG A 194 -13.62 16.73 11.74
CA ARG A 194 -14.86 16.37 12.45
C ARG A 194 -14.99 14.87 12.67
N LEU A 195 -14.61 14.06 11.68
CA LEU A 195 -14.61 12.61 11.81
C LEU A 195 -13.59 12.15 12.87
N GLU A 196 -12.37 12.68 12.83
CA GLU A 196 -11.32 12.40 13.82
C GLU A 196 -11.81 12.74 15.23
N ASN A 197 -12.37 13.94 15.44
CA ASN A 197 -12.92 14.31 16.74
C ASN A 197 -14.05 13.37 17.20
N GLN A 198 -14.94 12.94 16.29
CA GLN A 198 -16.02 11.99 16.63
C GLN A 198 -15.48 10.62 17.04
N ILE A 199 -14.45 10.15 16.34
CA ILE A 199 -13.76 8.89 16.64
C ILE A 199 -13.06 9.00 18.00
N ASP A 200 -12.30 10.07 18.24
CA ASP A 200 -11.58 10.29 19.50
C ASP A 200 -12.54 10.38 20.70
N GLU A 201 -13.67 11.09 20.54
CA GLU A 201 -14.73 11.16 21.55
C GLU A 201 -15.31 9.76 21.84
N ALA A 202 -15.58 8.96 20.82
CA ALA A 202 -16.13 7.62 20.97
C ALA A 202 -15.15 6.63 21.61
N VAL A 203 -13.87 6.67 21.23
CA VAL A 203 -12.79 5.85 21.83
C VAL A 203 -12.62 6.22 23.30
N THR A 204 -12.54 7.52 23.60
CA THR A 204 -12.41 8.03 24.98
C THR A 204 -13.59 7.63 25.84
N ALA A 205 -14.82 7.73 25.31
CA ALA A 205 -16.04 7.35 26.00
C ALA A 205 -16.25 5.83 26.11
N ARG A 206 -15.42 5.01 25.44
CA ARG A 206 -15.61 3.57 25.27
C ARG A 206 -17.00 3.24 24.71
N ASP A 207 -17.45 4.03 23.72
CA ASP A 207 -18.73 3.82 23.02
C ASP A 207 -18.50 3.18 21.64
N ALA A 208 -18.57 1.84 21.59
CA ALA A 208 -18.37 1.09 20.36
C ALA A 208 -19.42 1.42 19.28
N LYS A 209 -20.64 1.80 19.70
CA LYS A 209 -21.71 2.13 18.76
C LYS A 209 -21.47 3.48 18.11
N ALA A 210 -21.06 4.48 18.87
CA ALA A 210 -20.67 5.78 18.34
C ALA A 210 -19.45 5.66 17.42
N LEU A 211 -18.45 4.87 17.84
CA LEU A 211 -17.24 4.64 17.04
C LEU A 211 -17.60 4.02 15.69
N LEU A 212 -18.37 2.92 15.67
CA LEU A 212 -18.76 2.28 14.43
C LEU A 212 -19.65 3.16 13.55
N ALA A 213 -20.59 3.89 14.15
CA ALA A 213 -21.49 4.78 13.43
C ALA A 213 -20.77 5.96 12.74
N SER A 214 -19.61 6.37 13.24
CA SER A 214 -18.79 7.43 12.63
C SER A 214 -18.20 7.00 11.28
N VAL A 215 -17.90 5.72 11.10
CA VAL A 215 -17.19 5.19 9.91
C VAL A 215 -18.10 4.37 9.00
N LEU A 216 -19.10 3.70 9.57
CA LEU A 216 -20.13 2.94 8.88
C LEU A 216 -21.49 3.49 9.32
N PRO A 217 -22.10 4.42 8.56
CA PRO A 217 -23.42 4.94 8.88
C PRO A 217 -24.52 3.94 8.46
N GLY A 218 -25.41 3.58 9.40
CA GLY A 218 -26.55 2.69 9.15
C GLY A 218 -27.06 2.00 10.42
N GLU A 219 -28.39 1.85 10.57
CA GLU A 219 -28.99 1.27 11.79
C GLU A 219 -28.63 -0.21 12.02
N ALA A 220 -28.30 -0.96 10.97
CA ALA A 220 -27.94 -2.38 11.04
C ALA A 220 -26.51 -2.65 11.55
N ASN A 221 -25.70 -1.62 11.79
CA ASN A 221 -24.28 -1.80 12.11
C ASN A 221 -24.04 -2.18 13.58
N SER A 222 -25.02 -1.99 14.47
CA SER A 222 -24.89 -2.46 15.87
C SER A 222 -24.74 -3.97 15.97
N ASP A 223 -25.26 -4.73 15.00
CA ASP A 223 -25.15 -6.19 14.97
C ASP A 223 -23.72 -6.67 14.65
N LEU A 224 -22.85 -5.76 14.19
CA LEU A 224 -21.43 -6.02 13.97
C LEU A 224 -20.60 -5.82 15.25
N ILE A 225 -21.17 -5.27 16.31
CA ILE A 225 -20.49 -5.16 17.60
C ILE A 225 -20.73 -6.46 18.36
N LEU A 226 -19.68 -7.23 18.57
CA LEU A 226 -19.76 -8.52 19.26
C LEU A 226 -19.06 -8.43 20.60
N TYR A 227 -19.57 -9.16 21.58
CA TYR A 227 -18.84 -9.38 22.82
C TYR A 227 -17.80 -10.48 22.63
N SER A 228 -16.64 -10.33 23.26
CA SER A 228 -15.62 -11.36 23.39
C SER A 228 -15.20 -11.47 24.86
N GLN A 229 -14.51 -12.57 25.17
CA GLN A 229 -13.69 -12.63 26.37
C GLN A 229 -12.24 -12.41 25.95
N ARG A 230 -11.66 -11.26 26.32
CA ARG A 230 -10.22 -11.03 26.25
C ARG A 230 -9.52 -11.98 27.21
N LEU A 231 -8.46 -12.63 26.73
CA LEU A 231 -7.62 -13.51 27.55
C LEU A 231 -6.37 -12.71 27.92
N GLU A 232 -6.30 -12.25 29.16
CA GLU A 232 -5.18 -11.47 29.69
C GLU A 232 -4.26 -12.38 30.49
N GLN A 233 -2.96 -12.34 30.19
CA GLN A 233 -1.92 -13.04 30.93
C GLN A 233 -1.52 -12.19 32.13
N ASP A 234 -1.60 -12.76 33.33
CA ASP A 234 -1.31 -12.02 34.57
C ASP A 234 0.08 -12.35 35.16
N GLY A 235 0.84 -13.22 34.49
CA GLY A 235 2.20 -13.62 34.87
C GLY A 235 2.28 -14.49 36.12
N ALA A 236 1.15 -14.98 36.63
CA ALA A 236 1.14 -15.93 37.73
C ALA A 236 1.18 -17.38 37.23
N ASP A 237 1.70 -18.28 38.06
CA ASP A 237 1.63 -19.71 37.81
C ASP A 237 0.18 -20.20 37.96
N PRO A 238 -0.36 -20.97 37.00
CA PRO A 238 -1.70 -21.52 37.09
C PRO A 238 -1.77 -22.70 38.08
N ASN A 239 -2.84 -22.79 38.85
CA ASN A 239 -3.16 -24.03 39.58
C ASN A 239 -3.80 -25.06 38.64
N LEU A 240 -3.81 -26.32 39.05
CA LEU A 240 -4.48 -27.41 38.34
C LEU A 240 -5.92 -27.05 37.94
N GLY A 241 -6.20 -27.14 36.65
CA GLY A 241 -7.53 -26.89 36.07
C GLY A 241 -7.89 -25.41 35.92
N GLN A 242 -6.94 -24.48 36.08
CA GLN A 242 -7.15 -23.08 35.75
C GLN A 242 -6.89 -22.80 34.27
N SER A 243 -7.45 -21.72 33.75
CA SER A 243 -7.12 -21.28 32.39
C SER A 243 -5.66 -20.87 32.28
N LYS A 244 -4.98 -21.35 31.25
CA LYS A 244 -3.56 -21.08 31.01
C LYS A 244 -3.20 -21.15 29.53
N MET A 245 -2.15 -20.42 29.18
CA MET A 245 -1.46 -20.46 27.89
C MET A 245 -0.18 -21.29 28.06
N GLY A 246 0.17 -22.08 27.04
CA GLY A 246 1.38 -22.90 26.99
C GLY A 246 1.55 -23.89 28.15
N GLY A 247 2.76 -24.42 28.31
CA GLY A 247 3.09 -25.40 29.33
C GLY A 247 2.52 -26.80 29.08
N LEU A 248 2.32 -27.56 30.16
CA LEU A 248 1.76 -28.90 30.12
C LEU A 248 0.24 -28.86 30.42
N PRO A 249 -0.64 -29.43 29.58
CA PRO A 249 -2.07 -29.39 29.82
C PRO A 249 -2.48 -30.20 31.05
N ASP A 250 -3.55 -29.74 31.71
CA ASP A 250 -4.23 -30.49 32.78
C ASP A 250 -5.33 -31.35 32.15
N LEU A 251 -5.02 -32.60 31.83
CA LEU A 251 -5.92 -33.49 31.10
C LEU A 251 -6.75 -34.37 32.05
N PRO A 252 -8.00 -34.74 31.71
CA PRO A 252 -8.73 -35.77 32.44
C PRO A 252 -7.97 -37.10 32.44
N VAL A 253 -8.13 -37.91 33.49
CA VAL A 253 -7.45 -39.21 33.59
C VAL A 253 -7.74 -40.07 32.37
N GLY A 254 -6.67 -40.55 31.73
CA GLY A 254 -6.75 -41.46 30.58
C GLY A 254 -6.98 -40.76 29.23
N MET A 255 -7.16 -39.43 29.20
CA MET A 255 -7.10 -38.68 27.95
C MET A 255 -5.68 -38.74 27.39
N ARG A 256 -5.57 -39.03 26.09
CA ARG A 256 -4.28 -39.10 25.39
C ARG A 256 -3.91 -37.76 24.79
N TRP A 257 -2.62 -37.52 24.66
CA TRP A 257 -2.11 -36.36 23.93
C TRP A 257 -2.61 -36.35 22.48
N PRO A 258 -3.14 -35.22 21.98
CA PRO A 258 -3.56 -35.04 20.58
C PRO A 258 -2.44 -35.25 19.57
N HIS A 259 -2.72 -35.99 18.50
CA HIS A 259 -1.78 -36.19 17.40
C HIS A 259 -2.39 -35.67 16.10
N SER A 260 -1.52 -35.22 15.21
CA SER A 260 -1.88 -34.82 13.87
C SER A 260 -2.27 -36.01 12.98
N LYS A 261 -2.78 -35.72 11.78
CA LYS A 261 -3.02 -36.73 10.74
C LYS A 261 -1.76 -37.54 10.36
N ASP A 262 -0.58 -36.95 10.57
CA ASP A 262 0.72 -37.55 10.29
C ASP A 262 1.28 -38.30 11.51
N LYS A 263 0.48 -38.38 12.60
CA LYS A 263 0.78 -39.07 13.87
C LYS A 263 1.94 -38.47 14.66
N ILE A 264 2.18 -37.18 14.46
CA ILE A 264 3.10 -36.37 15.28
C ILE A 264 2.27 -35.69 16.37
N SER A 265 2.79 -35.60 17.59
CA SER A 265 2.15 -34.86 18.68
C SER A 265 1.90 -33.40 18.29
N LEU A 266 0.72 -32.87 18.61
CA LEU A 266 0.41 -31.46 18.40
C LEU A 266 0.89 -30.62 19.58
N SER A 267 1.36 -29.40 19.34
CA SER A 267 1.73 -28.46 20.40
C SER A 267 0.49 -28.01 21.17
N PHE A 268 0.61 -27.96 22.50
CA PHE A 268 -0.45 -27.41 23.36
C PHE A 268 -0.41 -25.89 23.33
N LEU A 269 -1.53 -25.25 22.99
CA LEU A 269 -1.63 -23.79 22.93
C LEU A 269 -2.18 -23.23 24.23
N CYS A 270 -3.36 -23.70 24.64
CA CYS A 270 -4.01 -23.25 25.87
C CYS A 270 -5.11 -24.20 26.33
N GLN A 271 -5.46 -24.08 27.61
CA GLN A 271 -6.69 -24.61 28.17
C GLN A 271 -7.52 -23.47 28.76
N LEU A 272 -8.84 -23.54 28.59
CA LEU A 272 -9.78 -22.53 29.04
C LEU A 272 -10.87 -23.17 29.90
N ASN A 273 -10.89 -22.82 31.17
CA ASN A 273 -11.91 -23.24 32.11
C ASN A 273 -13.13 -22.34 31.96
N LEU A 274 -14.21 -22.88 31.38
CA LEU A 274 -15.41 -22.11 31.07
C LEU A 274 -16.15 -21.58 32.31
N SER A 275 -15.81 -22.05 33.50
CA SER A 275 -16.34 -21.52 34.75
C SER A 275 -15.69 -20.19 35.17
N GLU A 276 -14.53 -19.84 34.59
CA GLU A 276 -13.76 -18.62 34.90
C GLU A 276 -14.14 -17.43 34.01
N SER A 277 -14.84 -17.67 32.90
CA SER A 277 -15.29 -16.61 31.99
C SER A 277 -16.42 -15.75 32.56
N ASP A 278 -16.69 -14.59 31.96
CA ASP A 278 -17.89 -13.80 32.31
C ASP A 278 -19.18 -14.56 31.98
N GLN A 279 -19.94 -14.91 33.02
CA GLN A 279 -21.16 -15.72 32.94
C GLN A 279 -22.40 -14.89 32.52
N THR A 280 -22.28 -13.57 32.42
CA THR A 280 -23.36 -12.69 31.94
C THR A 280 -23.42 -12.63 30.42
N MET A 281 -22.31 -12.94 29.75
CA MET A 281 -22.26 -13.06 28.30
C MET A 281 -23.20 -14.19 27.85
N GLU A 282 -24.11 -13.84 26.94
CA GLU A 282 -24.83 -14.84 26.16
C GLU A 282 -23.88 -15.41 25.11
N TRP A 283 -23.56 -16.68 25.28
CA TRP A 283 -22.74 -17.41 24.34
C TRP A 283 -23.26 -18.84 24.21
N HIS A 284 -22.83 -19.53 23.16
CA HIS A 284 -23.32 -20.87 22.84
C HIS A 284 -22.50 -21.97 23.53
N LEU A 285 -21.55 -21.61 24.40
CA LEU A 285 -20.76 -22.55 25.18
C LEU A 285 -21.43 -22.91 26.52
N PRO A 286 -21.16 -24.11 27.06
CA PRO A 286 -21.55 -24.46 28.41
C PRO A 286 -20.89 -23.55 29.45
N ARG A 287 -21.55 -23.35 30.59
CA ARG A 287 -21.04 -22.53 31.72
C ARG A 287 -19.91 -23.22 32.50
N LYS A 288 -19.58 -24.47 32.16
CA LYS A 288 -18.59 -25.32 32.85
C LYS A 288 -17.91 -26.26 31.84
N GLY A 289 -16.79 -26.82 32.27
CA GLY A 289 -15.96 -27.69 31.47
C GLY A 289 -14.68 -26.99 31.01
N MET A 290 -13.81 -27.76 30.38
CA MET A 290 -12.52 -27.32 29.89
C MET A 290 -12.48 -27.40 28.37
N LEU A 291 -12.01 -26.34 27.71
CA LEU A 291 -11.59 -26.40 26.32
C LEU A 291 -10.07 -26.51 26.25
N TYR A 292 -9.56 -27.34 25.35
CA TYR A 292 -8.15 -27.46 25.06
C TYR A 292 -7.89 -27.21 23.58
N PHE A 293 -6.83 -26.48 23.27
CA PHE A 293 -6.45 -26.11 21.90
C PHE A 293 -5.06 -26.62 21.58
N PHE A 294 -4.95 -27.31 20.45
CA PHE A 294 -3.71 -27.91 19.96
C PHE A 294 -3.50 -27.62 18.48
N TYR A 295 -2.25 -27.46 18.06
CA TYR A 295 -1.87 -27.07 16.70
C TYR A 295 -0.47 -27.58 16.33
N ASP A 296 -0.25 -27.84 15.04
CA ASP A 296 1.07 -28.14 14.48
C ASP A 296 1.91 -26.86 14.38
N ALA A 297 2.57 -26.49 15.49
CA ALA A 297 3.39 -25.28 15.55
C ALA A 297 4.70 -25.39 14.74
N LYS A 298 5.14 -26.61 14.39
CA LYS A 298 6.31 -26.85 13.54
C LYS A 298 5.97 -26.60 12.07
N GLY A 299 4.89 -27.22 11.60
CA GLY A 299 4.44 -27.12 10.21
C GLY A 299 3.75 -25.79 9.90
N GLN A 300 3.17 -25.14 10.91
CA GLN A 300 2.39 -23.90 10.82
C GLN A 300 1.43 -23.88 9.62
N PRO A 301 0.51 -24.87 9.49
CA PRO A 301 -0.44 -24.93 8.38
C PRO A 301 -1.34 -23.69 8.28
N TRP A 302 -1.59 -23.24 7.05
CA TRP A 302 -2.31 -21.98 6.80
C TRP A 302 -3.82 -22.14 6.70
N GLY A 303 -4.33 -23.36 6.80
CA GLY A 303 -5.76 -23.65 6.75
C GLY A 303 -6.25 -24.11 5.37
N ALA A 304 -5.33 -24.57 4.51
CA ALA A 304 -5.72 -25.20 3.26
C ALA A 304 -6.47 -26.51 3.52
N GLN A 305 -7.27 -26.98 2.55
CA GLN A 305 -8.00 -28.26 2.67
C GLN A 305 -7.08 -29.42 3.08
N SER A 306 -5.86 -29.44 2.55
CA SER A 306 -4.84 -30.45 2.84
C SER A 306 -4.42 -30.47 4.31
N ASP A 307 -4.61 -29.37 5.02
CA ASP A 307 -4.11 -29.19 6.39
C ASP A 307 -5.06 -29.75 7.45
N LYS A 308 -6.25 -30.21 7.03
CA LYS A 308 -7.21 -30.83 7.94
C LYS A 308 -6.55 -31.94 8.78
N GLY A 309 -6.66 -31.82 10.10
CA GLY A 309 -6.06 -32.75 11.05
C GLY A 309 -4.66 -32.35 11.53
N GLN A 310 -4.19 -31.14 11.22
CA GLN A 310 -3.00 -30.54 11.84
C GLN A 310 -3.34 -29.65 13.06
N TRP A 311 -4.56 -29.73 13.57
CA TRP A 311 -5.02 -29.04 14.78
C TRP A 311 -6.13 -29.84 15.44
N GLN A 312 -6.35 -29.61 16.72
CA GLN A 312 -7.45 -30.22 17.45
C GLN A 312 -7.97 -29.30 18.55
N VAL A 313 -9.30 -29.26 18.69
CA VAL A 313 -9.97 -28.61 19.82
C VAL A 313 -10.78 -29.67 20.56
N ILE A 314 -10.60 -29.74 21.87
CA ILE A 314 -11.23 -30.76 22.72
C ILE A 314 -12.05 -30.05 23.79
N TYR A 315 -13.29 -30.50 23.98
CA TYR A 315 -14.13 -30.09 25.11
C TYR A 315 -14.29 -31.25 26.08
N SER A 316 -13.93 -31.03 27.34
CA SER A 316 -14.25 -31.94 28.46
C SER A 316 -15.31 -31.31 29.35
N ALA A 317 -16.46 -31.97 29.46
CA ALA A 317 -17.53 -31.51 30.34
C ALA A 317 -17.22 -31.78 31.83
N ASP A 318 -16.50 -32.87 32.11
CA ASP A 318 -16.05 -33.24 33.45
C ASP A 318 -14.63 -32.72 33.68
N THR A 319 -14.41 -32.10 34.83
CA THR A 319 -13.14 -31.52 35.26
C THR A 319 -12.79 -31.97 36.69
N SER A 320 -13.41 -33.05 37.17
CA SER A 320 -13.22 -33.56 38.54
C SER A 320 -11.97 -34.42 38.71
N ASP A 321 -11.44 -34.97 37.62
CA ASP A 321 -10.32 -35.90 37.57
C ASP A 321 -9.16 -35.36 36.71
N LEU A 322 -8.95 -34.04 36.70
CA LEU A 322 -7.83 -33.45 35.99
C LEU A 322 -6.49 -33.86 36.64
N GLN A 323 -5.49 -34.14 35.82
CA GLN A 323 -4.11 -34.33 36.22
C GLN A 323 -3.20 -33.48 35.34
N ALA A 324 -2.22 -32.82 35.94
CA ALA A 324 -1.13 -32.20 35.19
C ALA A 324 -0.33 -33.32 34.50
N MET A 325 -0.01 -33.14 33.23
CA MET A 325 0.94 -34.02 32.56
C MET A 325 2.33 -33.88 33.22
N GLU A 326 3.09 -34.98 33.29
CA GLU A 326 4.42 -34.98 33.90
C GLU A 326 5.52 -34.52 32.94
N GLU A 327 5.37 -34.84 31.65
CA GLU A 327 6.35 -34.57 30.60
C GLU A 327 5.65 -34.31 29.25
N GLU A 328 6.27 -33.52 28.40
CA GLU A 328 5.87 -33.34 27.01
C GLU A 328 6.11 -34.63 26.20
N PRO A 329 5.36 -34.87 25.10
CA PRO A 329 5.73 -35.90 24.15
C PRO A 329 7.13 -35.69 23.57
N GLY A 330 7.96 -36.73 23.60
CA GLY A 330 9.36 -36.66 23.15
C GLY A 330 9.56 -36.50 21.63
N ASP A 331 8.49 -36.38 20.85
CA ASP A 331 8.50 -36.08 19.41
C ASP A 331 8.17 -34.61 19.09
N LEU A 332 7.91 -33.76 20.11
CA LEU A 332 7.82 -32.31 19.95
C LEU A 332 9.21 -31.67 19.83
N ASP A 333 9.33 -30.65 18.97
CA ASP A 333 10.54 -29.84 18.89
C ASP A 333 10.55 -28.81 20.04
N GLU A 334 11.74 -28.46 20.55
CA GLU A 334 11.90 -27.53 21.68
C GLU A 334 11.29 -26.14 21.42
N ASP A 335 11.31 -25.67 20.18
CA ASP A 335 10.73 -24.38 19.74
C ASP A 335 9.20 -24.43 19.53
N THR A 336 8.58 -25.58 19.81
CA THR A 336 7.14 -25.79 19.71
C THR A 336 6.49 -26.07 21.06
N ILE A 337 7.26 -25.90 22.14
CA ILE A 337 6.83 -25.97 23.53
C ILE A 337 6.81 -24.54 24.08
N PHE A 338 5.62 -24.06 24.45
CA PHE A 338 5.42 -22.65 24.82
C PHE A 338 5.48 -22.43 26.33
N GLY A 339 5.87 -21.22 26.73
CA GLY A 339 5.91 -20.80 28.13
C GLY A 339 4.55 -20.92 28.82
N GLU A 340 4.53 -21.38 30.07
CA GLU A 340 3.31 -21.49 30.87
C GLU A 340 2.97 -20.17 31.54
N THR A 341 1.72 -19.71 31.40
CA THR A 341 1.22 -18.54 32.12
C THR A 341 -0.28 -18.61 32.35
N ARG A 342 -0.73 -18.15 33.51
CA ARG A 342 -2.16 -18.12 33.84
C ARG A 342 -2.90 -17.08 33.01
N LEU A 343 -4.12 -17.43 32.61
CA LEU A 343 -5.04 -16.56 31.92
C LEU A 343 -6.17 -16.08 32.83
N SER A 344 -6.59 -14.85 32.62
CA SER A 344 -7.82 -14.28 33.16
C SER A 344 -8.74 -13.80 32.04
N PHE A 345 -10.04 -13.85 32.28
CA PHE A 345 -11.05 -13.41 31.31
C PHE A 345 -11.51 -11.99 31.61
N LYS A 346 -11.64 -11.19 30.56
CA LYS A 346 -12.21 -9.86 30.64
C LYS A 346 -13.21 -9.67 29.51
N LEU A 347 -14.46 -9.36 29.87
CA LEU A 347 -15.49 -9.05 28.90
C LEU A 347 -15.14 -7.75 28.17
N GLU A 348 -15.14 -7.78 26.84
CA GLU A 348 -14.94 -6.60 25.99
C GLU A 348 -15.92 -6.58 24.81
N GLN A 349 -16.09 -5.39 24.22
CA GLN A 349 -16.75 -5.23 22.93
C GLN A 349 -15.70 -5.19 21.84
N THR A 350 -15.97 -5.94 20.78
CA THR A 350 -15.14 -6.05 19.58
C THR A 350 -15.90 -5.48 18.40
N LEU A 351 -15.19 -4.69 17.61
CA LEU A 351 -15.67 -4.03 16.40
C LEU A 351 -15.08 -4.72 15.16
N PRO A 352 -15.77 -4.67 14.00
CA PRO A 352 -15.26 -5.28 12.78
C PRO A 352 -13.96 -4.61 12.34
N ASP A 353 -13.00 -5.42 11.88
CA ASP A 353 -11.75 -4.92 11.29
C ASP A 353 -12.03 -4.16 9.99
N CYS A 354 -11.16 -3.19 9.68
CA CYS A 354 -11.29 -2.38 8.47
C CYS A 354 -11.11 -3.17 7.15
N LYS A 355 -10.61 -4.41 7.24
CA LYS A 355 -10.49 -5.37 6.13
C LYS A 355 -11.73 -6.28 5.97
N GLU A 356 -12.78 -6.07 6.75
CA GLU A 356 -14.06 -6.76 6.53
C GLU A 356 -14.80 -6.20 5.29
N PRO A 357 -15.59 -7.02 4.56
CA PRO A 357 -16.27 -6.59 3.33
C PRO A 357 -17.20 -5.39 3.48
N CYS A 358 -17.71 -5.13 4.69
CA CYS A 358 -18.55 -3.96 4.95
C CYS A 358 -17.82 -2.62 4.74
N PHE A 359 -16.48 -2.61 4.80
CA PHE A 359 -15.64 -1.43 4.55
C PHE A 359 -15.26 -1.24 3.08
N TYR A 360 -15.47 -2.24 2.22
CA TYR A 360 -15.14 -2.15 0.79
C TYR A 360 -16.22 -1.46 -0.06
N ASN A 361 -17.20 -0.81 0.57
CA ASN A 361 -18.24 -0.05 -0.12
C ASN A 361 -17.69 1.32 -0.59
N ALA A 362 -18.16 1.79 -1.76
CA ALA A 362 -17.76 3.06 -2.36
C ALA A 362 -18.05 4.31 -1.50
N THR A 363 -18.81 4.16 -0.40
CA THR A 363 -19.15 5.23 0.53
C THR A 363 -18.09 5.48 1.61
N VAL A 364 -17.22 4.52 1.90
CA VAL A 364 -16.17 4.66 2.92
C VAL A 364 -14.86 5.04 2.23
N SER A 365 -14.28 6.17 2.60
CA SER A 365 -13.03 6.62 2.00
C SER A 365 -11.83 5.88 2.59
N HIS A 366 -10.72 5.81 1.86
CA HIS A 366 -9.46 5.27 2.38
C HIS A 366 -8.98 6.01 3.63
N GLU A 367 -9.22 7.32 3.70
CA GLU A 367 -8.84 8.10 4.88
C GLU A 367 -9.66 7.72 6.10
N THR A 368 -10.98 7.56 5.94
CA THR A 368 -11.86 7.04 7.00
C THR A 368 -11.41 5.66 7.48
N ILE A 369 -11.02 4.77 6.57
CA ILE A 369 -10.45 3.46 6.91
C ILE A 369 -9.17 3.62 7.74
N ARG A 370 -8.22 4.47 7.33
CA ARG A 370 -6.96 4.71 8.07
C ARG A 370 -7.20 5.29 9.46
N THR A 371 -8.12 6.25 9.59
CA THR A 371 -8.44 6.84 10.90
C THR A 371 -9.08 5.80 11.82
N TYR A 372 -9.99 4.98 11.29
CA TYR A 372 -10.64 3.91 12.05
C TYR A 372 -9.65 2.81 12.47
N ASP A 373 -8.73 2.41 11.60
CA ASP A 373 -7.70 1.40 11.89
C ASP A 373 -6.84 1.81 13.11
N LYS A 374 -6.38 3.06 13.14
CA LYS A 374 -5.68 3.63 14.30
C LYS A 374 -6.55 3.66 15.55
N ALA A 375 -7.82 4.00 15.41
CA ALA A 375 -8.75 4.00 16.53
C ALA A 375 -8.98 2.59 17.09
N LEU A 376 -8.94 1.55 16.26
CA LEU A 376 -8.99 0.15 16.71
C LEU A 376 -7.74 -0.23 17.51
N GLU A 377 -6.54 0.21 17.10
CA GLU A 377 -5.31 0.00 17.89
C GLU A 377 -5.44 0.61 19.29
N GLU A 378 -5.91 1.86 19.39
CA GLU A 378 -6.16 2.52 20.67
C GLU A 378 -7.29 1.84 21.48
N TRP A 379 -8.34 1.41 20.78
CA TRP A 379 -9.46 0.71 21.40
C TRP A 379 -9.02 -0.59 22.06
N TYR A 380 -8.26 -1.44 21.36
CA TYR A 380 -7.85 -2.74 21.90
C TYR A 380 -6.64 -2.67 22.84
N GLY A 381 -5.89 -1.55 22.83
CA GLY A 381 -4.75 -1.32 23.69
C GLY A 381 -3.53 -2.16 23.29
N SER A 382 -2.75 -2.63 24.27
CA SER A 382 -1.52 -3.39 24.01
C SER A 382 -1.76 -4.82 23.54
N THR A 383 -0.88 -5.28 22.65
CA THR A 383 -0.68 -6.69 22.29
C THR A 383 -0.10 -7.49 23.47
N PRO A 384 -0.23 -8.83 23.50
CA PRO A 384 -0.93 -9.67 22.51
C PRO A 384 -2.47 -9.62 22.61
N TYR A 385 -3.16 -9.81 21.48
CA TYR A 385 -4.62 -9.81 21.39
C TYR A 385 -5.23 -11.22 21.39
N HIS A 386 -5.07 -11.97 22.49
CA HIS A 386 -5.75 -13.25 22.68
C HIS A 386 -7.23 -13.06 23.06
N ARG A 387 -8.15 -13.76 22.39
CA ARG A 387 -9.59 -13.65 22.70
C ARG A 387 -10.38 -14.89 22.35
N LEU A 388 -11.42 -15.14 23.12
CA LEU A 388 -12.46 -16.14 22.86
C LEU A 388 -13.72 -15.42 22.35
N PHE A 389 -14.21 -15.80 21.17
CA PHE A 389 -15.26 -15.11 20.41
C PHE A 389 -14.96 -13.64 20.06
N GLY A 390 -15.98 -12.95 19.54
CA GLY A 390 -15.91 -11.56 19.08
C GLY A 390 -15.66 -11.42 17.58
N GLN A 391 -15.38 -10.18 17.17
CA GLN A 391 -14.83 -9.86 15.87
C GLN A 391 -13.33 -10.18 15.84
N PRO A 392 -12.84 -10.83 14.77
CA PRO A 392 -11.42 -11.07 14.58
C PRO A 392 -10.69 -9.77 14.30
N GLN A 393 -9.42 -9.71 14.71
CA GLN A 393 -8.52 -8.62 14.32
C GLN A 393 -7.68 -9.11 13.14
N LEU A 394 -8.00 -8.65 11.94
CA LEU A 394 -7.52 -9.26 10.69
C LEU A 394 -6.16 -8.68 10.32
N ILE A 395 -5.24 -9.55 9.91
CA ILE A 395 -3.98 -9.10 9.29
C ILE A 395 -4.16 -8.95 7.79
N GLN A 396 -4.81 -9.93 7.15
CA GLN A 396 -4.92 -10.00 5.69
C GLN A 396 -6.35 -9.74 5.22
N ASN A 397 -7.24 -10.73 5.32
CA ASN A 397 -8.63 -10.62 4.87
C ASN A 397 -9.58 -11.44 5.74
N SER A 398 -10.88 -11.25 5.57
CA SER A 398 -11.89 -12.09 6.22
C SER A 398 -11.75 -13.54 5.81
N MET A 399 -11.95 -14.45 6.77
CA MET A 399 -11.64 -15.88 6.64
C MET A 399 -12.87 -16.77 6.52
N GLN A 400 -14.07 -16.27 6.79
CA GLN A 400 -15.29 -17.09 6.86
C GLN A 400 -15.54 -17.83 5.54
N PHE A 401 -15.40 -17.15 4.40
CA PHE A 401 -15.58 -17.78 3.10
C PHE A 401 -14.44 -18.73 2.74
N GLU A 402 -13.20 -18.43 3.16
CA GLU A 402 -12.07 -19.34 3.03
C GLU A 402 -12.29 -20.64 3.82
N CYS A 403 -12.71 -20.54 5.09
CA CYS A 403 -13.10 -21.69 5.90
C CYS A 403 -14.20 -22.50 5.23
N GLU A 404 -15.23 -21.84 4.69
CA GLU A 404 -16.32 -22.52 3.97
C GLU A 404 -15.82 -23.27 2.73
N LEU A 405 -14.93 -22.68 1.94
CA LEU A 405 -14.32 -23.33 0.77
C LEU A 405 -13.52 -24.56 1.20
N ALA A 406 -12.57 -24.39 2.13
CA ALA A 406 -11.66 -25.45 2.56
C ALA A 406 -12.42 -26.61 3.23
N PHE A 407 -13.40 -26.29 4.08
CA PHE A 407 -14.27 -27.26 4.73
C PHE A 407 -15.08 -28.11 3.74
N ASN A 408 -15.55 -27.50 2.65
CA ASN A 408 -16.29 -28.21 1.59
C ASN A 408 -15.37 -28.84 0.52
N GLY A 409 -14.06 -28.90 0.75
CA GLY A 409 -13.11 -29.57 -0.14
C GLY A 409 -12.63 -28.73 -1.33
N TYR A 410 -12.86 -27.42 -1.33
CA TYR A 410 -12.34 -26.50 -2.34
C TYR A 410 -10.98 -25.94 -1.93
N ASP A 411 -10.18 -25.58 -2.93
CA ASP A 411 -8.91 -24.88 -2.74
C ASP A 411 -9.19 -23.40 -2.44
N SER A 412 -8.96 -22.95 -1.19
CA SER A 412 -9.21 -21.57 -0.77
C SER A 412 -8.28 -20.55 -1.44
N MET A 413 -7.14 -20.98 -1.98
CA MET A 413 -6.19 -20.10 -2.67
C MET A 413 -6.59 -19.77 -4.11
N LYS A 414 -7.63 -20.42 -4.64
CA LYS A 414 -8.12 -20.18 -6.01
C LYS A 414 -9.36 -19.30 -6.01
N SER A 415 -9.46 -18.44 -7.03
CA SER A 415 -10.69 -17.69 -7.26
C SER A 415 -11.83 -18.62 -7.69
N HIS A 416 -12.93 -18.60 -6.94
CA HIS A 416 -14.16 -19.30 -7.28
C HIS A 416 -15.24 -18.30 -7.67
N LYS A 417 -15.94 -18.53 -8.79
CA LYS A 417 -16.94 -17.61 -9.33
C LYS A 417 -18.24 -18.33 -9.70
N GLY A 418 -19.34 -17.58 -9.70
CA GLY A 418 -20.67 -18.02 -10.09
C GLY A 418 -21.62 -18.19 -8.91
N ALA A 419 -22.91 -18.27 -9.22
CA ALA A 419 -24.00 -18.17 -8.25
C ALA A 419 -23.90 -19.13 -7.05
N LYS A 420 -23.29 -20.31 -7.23
CA LYS A 420 -23.02 -21.26 -6.14
C LYS A 420 -22.08 -20.67 -5.09
N PHE A 421 -20.97 -20.09 -5.52
CA PHE A 421 -19.94 -19.55 -4.64
C PHE A 421 -20.36 -18.21 -4.04
N GLU A 422 -21.09 -17.37 -4.78
CA GLU A 422 -21.71 -16.15 -4.24
C GLU A 422 -22.72 -16.46 -3.13
N LYS A 423 -23.50 -17.55 -3.29
CA LYS A 423 -24.41 -18.02 -2.23
C LYS A 423 -23.63 -18.54 -1.03
N MET A 424 -22.59 -19.33 -1.27
CA MET A 424 -21.73 -19.92 -0.25
C MET A 424 -21.02 -18.85 0.59
N GLU A 425 -20.47 -17.82 -0.05
CA GLU A 425 -19.86 -16.67 0.61
C GLU A 425 -20.87 -15.97 1.54
N LYS A 426 -22.07 -15.65 1.03
CA LYS A 426 -23.12 -15.02 1.85
C LYS A 426 -23.56 -15.84 3.06
N THR A 427 -23.56 -17.17 2.95
CA THR A 427 -23.89 -18.05 4.09
C THR A 427 -22.70 -18.20 5.03
N ALA A 428 -21.46 -18.18 4.52
CA ALA A 428 -20.26 -18.34 5.33
C ALA A 428 -20.16 -17.29 6.44
N PHE A 429 -20.41 -16.01 6.12
CA PHE A 429 -20.42 -14.91 7.11
C PHE A 429 -21.50 -15.03 8.19
N LYS A 430 -22.52 -15.89 7.99
CA LYS A 430 -23.55 -16.18 8.99
C LYS A 430 -23.23 -17.42 9.80
N ASP A 431 -22.62 -18.41 9.16
CA ASP A 431 -22.44 -19.75 9.71
C ASP A 431 -21.15 -19.85 10.52
N TRP A 432 -20.06 -19.25 10.06
CA TRP A 432 -18.76 -19.29 10.72
C TRP A 432 -18.62 -18.16 11.73
N ILE A 433 -18.18 -18.51 12.92
CA ILE A 433 -17.86 -17.57 14.00
C ILE A 433 -16.47 -17.85 14.52
N LEU A 434 -15.79 -16.80 14.98
CA LEU A 434 -14.52 -16.92 15.66
C LEU A 434 -14.75 -17.67 16.96
N LEU A 435 -14.03 -18.78 17.17
CA LEU A 435 -13.98 -19.49 18.44
C LEU A 435 -12.87 -18.91 19.30
N LEU A 436 -11.63 -18.93 18.81
CA LEU A 436 -10.45 -18.46 19.52
C LEU A 436 -9.50 -17.73 18.56
N GLN A 437 -8.90 -16.64 19.02
CA GLN A 437 -7.78 -15.98 18.35
C GLN A 437 -6.57 -16.01 19.30
N ILE A 438 -5.42 -16.45 18.80
CA ILE A 438 -4.15 -16.44 19.52
C ILE A 438 -3.18 -15.55 18.73
N ASP A 439 -2.69 -14.50 19.38
CA ASP A 439 -1.68 -13.62 18.82
C ASP A 439 -0.27 -14.20 18.95
N THR A 440 0.67 -13.65 18.19
CA THR A 440 2.09 -13.85 18.48
C THR A 440 2.40 -13.27 19.86
N ASN A 441 3.15 -14.02 20.66
CA ASN A 441 3.71 -13.57 21.93
C ASN A 441 5.13 -14.14 22.09
N GLU A 442 6.13 -13.31 21.83
CA GLU A 442 7.54 -13.72 21.90
C GLU A 442 7.97 -14.14 23.31
N ASP A 443 7.38 -13.53 24.35
CA ASP A 443 7.72 -13.83 25.74
C ASP A 443 7.39 -15.29 26.13
N ASP A 444 6.39 -15.89 25.48
CA ASP A 444 5.99 -17.29 25.67
C ASP A 444 6.51 -18.23 24.56
N GLY A 445 7.34 -17.72 23.65
CA GLY A 445 7.85 -18.46 22.50
C GLY A 445 6.82 -18.70 21.38
N MET A 446 5.68 -18.01 21.38
CA MET A 446 4.65 -18.15 20.35
C MET A 446 4.93 -17.20 19.17
N MET A 447 5.30 -17.77 18.01
CA MET A 447 5.56 -17.03 16.78
C MET A 447 4.83 -17.66 15.58
N TRP A 448 3.92 -16.91 14.97
CA TRP A 448 3.08 -17.38 13.86
C TRP A 448 3.47 -16.71 12.54
N GLY A 449 4.26 -17.39 11.70
CA GLY A 449 4.83 -16.77 10.52
C GLY A 449 5.69 -15.55 10.86
N ASP A 450 5.43 -14.41 10.21
CA ASP A 450 6.10 -13.12 10.48
C ASP A 450 5.21 -12.25 11.42
N GLY A 451 5.16 -12.60 12.71
CA GLY A 451 4.40 -11.86 13.72
C GLY A 451 2.87 -11.93 13.55
N GLY A 452 2.37 -13.07 13.09
CA GLY A 452 0.99 -13.32 12.75
C GLY A 452 0.07 -13.74 13.90
N ARG A 453 -1.07 -14.34 13.53
CA ARG A 453 -2.13 -14.81 14.44
C ARG A 453 -2.73 -16.13 13.96
N LEU A 454 -3.13 -16.96 14.92
CA LEU A 454 -3.97 -18.14 14.69
C LEU A 454 -5.44 -17.78 14.97
N TYR A 455 -6.32 -18.21 14.08
CA TYR A 455 -7.76 -18.03 14.20
C TYR A 455 -8.47 -19.38 14.10
N PHE A 456 -9.07 -19.82 15.20
CA PHE A 456 -9.92 -20.99 15.26
C PHE A 456 -11.35 -20.56 14.95
N TRP A 457 -11.91 -21.11 13.87
CA TRP A 457 -13.26 -20.86 13.40
C TRP A 457 -14.14 -22.08 13.62
N ILE A 458 -15.39 -21.87 14.03
CA ILE A 458 -16.37 -22.93 14.20
C ILE A 458 -17.69 -22.55 13.54
N ARG A 459 -18.40 -23.53 12.99
CA ARG A 459 -19.77 -23.32 12.52
C ARG A 459 -20.73 -23.22 13.71
N ARG A 460 -21.70 -22.30 13.66
CA ARG A 460 -22.73 -22.12 14.70
C ARG A 460 -23.46 -23.43 15.03
N ASP A 461 -23.80 -24.22 14.01
CA ASP A 461 -24.49 -25.51 14.18
C ASP A 461 -23.63 -26.56 14.89
N ASP A 462 -22.31 -26.54 14.68
CA ASP A 462 -21.37 -27.44 15.35
C ASP A 462 -21.16 -27.00 16.81
N LEU A 463 -21.02 -25.69 17.04
CA LEU A 463 -20.94 -25.14 18.40
C LEU A 463 -22.19 -25.46 19.23
N ALA A 464 -23.39 -25.33 18.66
CA ALA A 464 -24.65 -25.66 19.34
C ALA A 464 -24.74 -27.15 19.74
N LYS A 465 -24.01 -28.03 19.03
CA LYS A 465 -23.93 -29.47 19.32
C LYS A 465 -22.70 -29.83 20.15
N LEU A 466 -21.88 -28.84 20.55
CA LEU A 466 -20.58 -29.03 21.20
C LEU A 466 -19.64 -29.94 20.38
N ASN A 467 -19.75 -29.86 19.06
CA ASN A 467 -18.93 -30.62 18.13
C ASN A 467 -17.70 -29.80 17.70
N PHE A 468 -16.56 -30.05 18.35
CA PHE A 468 -15.32 -29.33 18.07
C PHE A 468 -14.43 -30.03 17.02
N GLU A 469 -14.84 -31.19 16.50
CA GLU A 469 -14.09 -31.93 15.47
C GLU A 469 -14.02 -31.20 14.11
N ASN A 470 -14.97 -30.29 13.87
CA ASN A 470 -15.10 -29.52 12.64
C ASN A 470 -14.52 -28.09 12.73
N VAL A 471 -13.80 -27.77 13.82
CA VAL A 471 -13.10 -26.48 13.93
C VAL A 471 -12.07 -26.37 12.80
N TRP A 472 -11.98 -25.17 12.21
CA TRP A 472 -11.02 -24.86 11.15
C TRP A 472 -10.06 -23.78 11.63
N VAL A 473 -8.77 -23.95 11.36
CA VAL A 473 -7.74 -22.97 11.76
C VAL A 473 -7.21 -22.28 10.51
N VAL A 474 -7.09 -20.96 10.59
CA VAL A 474 -6.38 -20.15 9.59
C VAL A 474 -5.25 -19.41 10.29
N LEU A 475 -4.09 -19.36 9.66
CA LEU A 475 -2.96 -18.52 10.07
C LEU A 475 -2.89 -17.32 9.13
N GLN A 476 -2.76 -16.11 9.68
CA GLN A 476 -2.40 -14.91 8.91
C GLN A 476 -1.15 -14.27 9.50
N CYS A 477 -0.27 -13.70 8.68
CA CYS A 477 0.89 -12.91 9.10
C CYS A 477 1.12 -11.71 8.17
N TYR A 478 2.02 -10.79 8.55
CA TYR A 478 2.25 -9.51 7.87
C TYR A 478 2.96 -9.62 6.51
#